data_AF-A0A1V5Q2Y0-F1
#
_entry.id   AF-A0A1V5Q2Y0-F1
#
_cell.length_a   1.000
_cell.length_b   1.000
_cell.length_c   1.000
_cell.angle_alpha   90.00
_cell.angle_beta   90.00
_cell.angle_gamma   90.00
#
_symmetry.space_group_name_H-M   'P 1'
#
loop_
_entity.id
_entity.type
_entity.pdbx_description
1 polymer ?
#
loop_
_entity_poly.entity_id
_entity_poly.type
_entity_poly.pdbx_seq_one_letter_code
_entity_poly.pdbx_strand_id
1 'polypeptide(L)'
;MLQVKPVTREVIDAWPVAESGLPIRVVNSVAPAHVQTIAQLRSMSDAELLALRSLGKISLGHVRSFLKLCNQIEQGKQAFLNVQEVFSIFLDDAELGVLSARYGFGRKDLGASRNCVTLQEIGNAEHKTRERVRQIQETAMRQLQSRLARICLQPFIDYFVSYLEGLGRVANCVDLAPLQNDSAFAGFNPCSVLLLLGDLRPDRITFYNGFFSILALPAIRQVEDRATGILRAAAGPVALDHIVKDLSPVPEAGNPEQARRIISCVMDHCPHAAATLDSRYFLYSVGTAAFLAEVLQDLERPAHYRAITDAFNDRLKPLSRKGAGFVLEMLNANPQCTRVDRGIYDLKAV
;
A
#
# COMPACT_ATOMS: atom_id res chain seq x y z
N MET A 1 -21.58 8.09 -4.63
CA MET A 1 -20.81 9.22 -5.19
C MET A 1 -19.98 9.82 -4.09
N LEU A 2 -18.71 10.11 -4.37
CA LEU A 2 -17.79 10.76 -3.43
C LEU A 2 -17.62 12.22 -3.83
N GLN A 3 -17.86 13.13 -2.88
CA GLN A 3 -17.88 14.57 -3.13
C GLN A 3 -16.50 15.19 -2.90
N VAL A 4 -16.07 16.05 -3.82
CA VAL A 4 -14.85 16.84 -3.68
C VAL A 4 -15.14 18.02 -2.75
N LYS A 5 -14.31 18.18 -1.71
CA LYS A 5 -14.40 19.34 -0.82
C LYS A 5 -14.13 20.62 -1.61
N PRO A 6 -14.96 21.67 -1.46
CA PRO A 6 -14.76 22.90 -2.20
C PRO A 6 -13.43 23.55 -1.85
N VAL A 7 -12.79 24.13 -2.86
CA VAL A 7 -11.54 24.88 -2.75
C VAL A 7 -11.80 26.29 -3.25
N THR A 8 -11.46 27.28 -2.45
CA THR A 8 -11.74 28.68 -2.77
C THR A 8 -10.99 29.10 -4.04
N ARG A 9 -11.59 30.05 -4.76
CA ARG A 9 -10.99 30.57 -5.99
C ARG A 9 -9.62 31.16 -5.75
N GLU A 10 -9.43 31.88 -4.66
CA GLU A 10 -8.16 32.49 -4.28
C GLU A 10 -7.04 31.44 -4.18
N VAL A 11 -7.37 30.26 -3.65
CA VAL A 11 -6.40 29.16 -3.53
C VAL A 11 -6.08 28.57 -4.89
N ILE A 12 -7.10 28.33 -5.74
CA ILE A 12 -6.92 27.79 -7.10
C ILE A 12 -6.12 28.76 -7.97
N ASP A 13 -6.50 30.04 -7.96
CA ASP A 13 -5.92 31.09 -8.78
C ASP A 13 -4.44 31.34 -8.41
N ALA A 14 -4.04 31.08 -7.17
CA ALA A 14 -2.65 31.12 -6.71
C ALA A 14 -1.78 29.93 -7.15
N TRP A 15 -2.34 28.87 -7.74
CA TRP A 15 -1.55 27.73 -8.17
C TRP A 15 -0.59 28.07 -9.31
N PRO A 16 0.67 27.61 -9.26
CA PRO A 16 1.54 27.63 -10.42
C PRO A 16 0.94 26.80 -11.55
N VAL A 17 0.94 27.33 -12.77
CA VAL A 17 0.47 26.62 -13.97
C VAL A 17 1.18 25.27 -14.12
N ALA A 18 2.48 25.22 -13.86
CA ALA A 18 3.31 24.02 -13.98
C ALA A 18 2.91 22.88 -13.02
N GLU A 19 2.29 23.20 -11.87
CA GLU A 19 1.87 22.21 -10.86
C GLU A 19 0.37 21.94 -10.88
N SER A 20 -0.38 22.69 -11.68
CA SER A 20 -1.84 22.73 -11.65
C SER A 20 -2.51 21.42 -12.09
N GLY A 21 -1.89 20.69 -13.00
CA GLY A 21 -2.48 19.54 -13.69
C GLY A 21 -2.80 19.79 -15.16
N LEU A 22 -2.47 20.97 -15.68
CA LEU A 22 -2.53 21.24 -17.12
C LEU A 22 -1.48 20.41 -17.89
N PRO A 23 -1.79 19.98 -19.13
CA PRO A 23 -0.84 19.25 -19.96
C PRO A 23 0.44 20.04 -20.20
N ILE A 24 1.59 19.35 -20.28
CA ILE A 24 2.92 19.98 -20.44
C ILE A 24 3.00 20.92 -21.66
N ARG A 25 2.24 20.61 -22.72
CA ARG A 25 2.14 21.48 -23.90
C ARG A 25 1.53 22.84 -23.57
N VAL A 26 0.50 22.89 -22.73
CA VAL A 26 -0.11 24.14 -22.25
C VAL A 26 0.91 24.89 -21.41
N VAL A 27 1.51 24.22 -20.42
CA VAL A 27 2.53 24.80 -19.52
C VAL A 27 3.66 25.46 -20.33
N ASN A 28 4.22 24.76 -21.30
CA ASN A 28 5.32 25.26 -22.13
C ASN A 28 4.90 26.38 -23.09
N SER A 29 3.62 26.45 -23.47
CA SER A 29 3.14 27.50 -24.39
C SER A 29 2.89 28.82 -23.67
N VAL A 30 2.49 28.77 -22.39
CA VAL A 30 2.15 29.97 -21.61
C VAL A 30 3.35 30.53 -20.82
N ALA A 31 4.36 29.69 -20.53
CA ALA A 31 5.56 30.12 -19.81
C ALA A 31 6.33 31.28 -20.48
N PRO A 32 6.55 31.31 -21.82
CA PRO A 32 7.21 32.43 -22.49
C PRO A 32 6.42 33.75 -22.43
N ALA A 33 5.10 33.67 -22.23
CA ALA A 33 4.24 34.83 -22.03
C ALA A 33 4.16 35.27 -20.55
N HIS A 34 5.04 34.72 -19.69
CA HIS A 34 5.09 35.00 -18.25
C HIS A 34 3.78 34.71 -17.50
N VAL A 35 2.95 33.80 -18.03
CA VAL A 35 1.75 33.31 -17.34
C VAL A 35 2.18 32.21 -16.38
N GLN A 36 2.36 32.57 -15.12
CA GLN A 36 2.87 31.69 -14.07
C GLN A 36 1.77 31.08 -13.21
N THR A 37 0.62 31.75 -13.08
CA THR A 37 -0.47 31.38 -12.17
C THR A 37 -1.77 31.07 -12.90
N ILE A 38 -2.66 30.31 -12.25
CA ILE A 38 -4.01 30.07 -12.79
C ILE A 38 -4.82 31.36 -12.88
N ALA A 39 -4.62 32.33 -11.98
CA ALA A 39 -5.23 33.66 -12.06
C ALA A 39 -4.95 34.33 -13.43
N GLN A 40 -3.67 34.40 -13.79
CA GLN A 40 -3.21 35.01 -15.04
C GLN A 40 -3.73 34.24 -16.25
N LEU A 41 -3.70 32.91 -16.21
CA LEU A 41 -4.22 32.09 -17.29
C LEU A 41 -5.73 32.30 -17.50
N ARG A 42 -6.49 32.42 -16.41
CA ARG A 42 -7.94 32.61 -16.42
C ARG A 42 -8.33 33.98 -16.98
N SER A 43 -7.51 35.01 -16.79
CA SER A 43 -7.77 36.35 -17.36
C SER A 43 -7.57 36.43 -18.87
N MET A 44 -6.92 35.45 -19.50
CA MET A 44 -6.72 35.45 -20.94
C MET A 44 -7.98 35.04 -21.71
N SER A 45 -8.29 35.82 -22.74
CA SER A 45 -9.27 35.49 -23.76
C SER A 45 -8.82 34.33 -24.65
N ASP A 46 -9.78 33.68 -25.33
CA ASP A 46 -9.46 32.63 -26.30
C ASP A 46 -8.54 33.14 -27.42
N ALA A 47 -8.72 34.39 -27.85
CA ALA A 47 -7.90 35.01 -28.89
C ALA A 47 -6.45 35.18 -28.44
N GLU A 48 -6.22 35.66 -27.20
CA GLU A 48 -4.88 35.80 -26.63
C GLU A 48 -4.20 34.43 -26.44
N LEU A 49 -4.95 33.42 -25.96
CA LEU A 49 -4.42 32.07 -25.80
C LEU A 49 -4.03 31.44 -27.14
N LEU A 50 -4.84 31.60 -28.19
CA LEU A 50 -4.55 31.08 -29.53
C LEU A 50 -3.44 31.86 -30.25
N ALA A 51 -3.14 33.08 -29.83
CA ALA A 51 -1.98 33.84 -30.32
C ALA A 51 -0.66 33.32 -29.72
N LEU A 52 -0.70 32.54 -28.64
CA LEU A 52 0.51 31.96 -28.04
C LEU A 52 1.12 30.90 -28.95
N ARG A 53 2.45 30.95 -29.07
CA ARG A 53 3.22 29.98 -29.84
C ARG A 53 2.92 28.56 -29.35
N SER A 54 2.60 27.67 -30.28
CA SER A 54 2.36 26.23 -30.04
C SER A 54 1.10 25.87 -29.26
N LEU A 55 0.23 26.84 -28.94
CA LEU A 55 -1.09 26.62 -28.31
C LEU A 55 -2.18 26.59 -29.38
N GLY A 56 -2.60 25.39 -29.77
CA GLY A 56 -3.70 25.19 -30.72
C GLY A 56 -5.06 24.99 -30.06
N LYS A 57 -6.11 24.82 -30.88
CA LYS A 57 -7.50 24.58 -30.42
C LYS A 57 -7.65 23.43 -29.42
N ILE A 58 -6.88 22.36 -29.57
CA ILE A 58 -6.90 21.21 -28.64
C ILE A 58 -6.40 21.65 -27.24
N SER A 59 -5.26 22.35 -27.20
CA SER A 59 -4.70 22.87 -25.95
C SER A 59 -5.62 23.90 -25.29
N LEU A 60 -6.28 24.75 -26.08
CA LEU A 60 -7.32 25.65 -25.58
C LEU A 60 -8.49 24.86 -24.95
N GLY A 61 -8.94 23.80 -25.61
CA GLY A 61 -9.94 22.88 -25.07
C GLY A 61 -9.54 22.32 -23.71
N HIS A 62 -8.29 21.87 -23.55
CA HIS A 62 -7.77 21.41 -22.27
C HIS A 62 -7.78 22.50 -21.19
N VAL A 63 -7.38 23.74 -21.52
CA VAL A 63 -7.45 24.88 -20.60
C VAL A 63 -8.89 25.14 -20.14
N ARG A 64 -9.85 25.13 -21.07
CA ARG A 64 -11.26 25.40 -20.75
C ARG A 64 -11.88 24.27 -19.93
N SER A 65 -11.59 23.01 -20.24
CA SER A 65 -12.01 21.86 -19.42
C SER A 65 -11.43 21.91 -18.02
N PHE A 66 -10.14 22.25 -17.88
CA PHE A 66 -9.48 22.46 -16.59
C PHE A 66 -10.18 23.54 -15.77
N LEU A 67 -10.39 24.74 -16.34
CA LEU A 67 -11.03 25.86 -15.64
C LEU A 67 -12.49 25.55 -15.28
N LYS A 68 -13.21 24.81 -16.13
CA LYS A 68 -14.57 24.34 -15.84
C LYS A 68 -14.58 23.42 -14.61
N LEU A 69 -13.67 22.46 -14.53
CA LEU A 69 -13.55 21.56 -13.39
C LEU A 69 -13.18 22.33 -12.11
N CYS A 70 -12.24 23.28 -12.20
CA CYS A 70 -11.94 24.19 -11.08
C CYS A 70 -13.18 24.95 -10.58
N ASN A 71 -14.01 25.48 -11.48
CA ASN A 71 -15.25 26.18 -11.11
C ASN A 71 -16.27 25.24 -10.44
N GLN A 72 -16.37 23.98 -10.88
CA GLN A 72 -17.26 22.99 -10.26
C GLN A 72 -16.79 22.64 -8.84
N ILE A 73 -15.48 22.53 -8.63
CA ILE A 73 -14.87 22.32 -7.32
C ILE A 73 -15.10 23.53 -6.42
N GLU A 74 -14.84 24.75 -6.91
CA GLU A 74 -15.09 26.01 -6.19
C GLU A 74 -16.52 26.11 -5.66
N GLN A 75 -17.50 25.71 -6.49
CA GLN A 75 -18.92 25.73 -6.15
C GLN A 75 -19.37 24.55 -5.27
N GLY A 76 -18.46 23.62 -4.92
CA GLY A 76 -18.78 22.40 -4.15
C GLY A 76 -19.66 21.41 -4.91
N LYS A 77 -19.77 21.54 -6.23
CA LYS A 77 -20.64 20.72 -7.10
C LYS A 77 -19.95 19.49 -7.67
N GLN A 78 -18.62 19.41 -7.55
CA GLN A 78 -17.86 18.29 -8.11
C GLN A 78 -18.01 17.03 -7.26
N ALA A 79 -18.44 15.95 -7.89
CA ALA A 79 -18.49 14.62 -7.31
C ALA A 79 -18.13 13.57 -8.36
N PHE A 80 -17.62 12.44 -7.91
CA PHE A 80 -17.28 11.29 -8.76
C PHE A 80 -18.10 10.07 -8.36
N LEU A 81 -18.57 9.31 -9.34
CA LEU A 81 -19.19 8.00 -9.08
C LEU A 81 -18.14 7.00 -8.63
N ASN A 82 -16.97 7.02 -9.29
CA ASN A 82 -15.90 6.05 -9.07
C ASN A 82 -14.52 6.62 -9.41
N VAL A 83 -13.47 5.91 -9.02
CA VAL A 83 -12.07 6.36 -9.19
C VAL A 83 -11.63 6.38 -10.66
N GLN A 84 -12.23 5.54 -11.51
CA GLN A 84 -11.92 5.50 -12.94
C GLN A 84 -12.29 6.81 -13.64
N GLU A 85 -13.39 7.46 -13.24
CA GLU A 85 -13.73 8.80 -13.73
C GLU A 85 -12.60 9.79 -13.48
N VAL A 86 -11.99 9.75 -12.30
CA VAL A 86 -10.84 10.62 -11.97
C VAL A 86 -9.65 10.27 -12.85
N PHE A 87 -9.31 8.99 -12.97
CA PHE A 87 -8.19 8.57 -13.82
C PHE A 87 -8.38 8.99 -15.28
N SER A 88 -9.59 8.88 -15.83
CA SER A 88 -9.91 9.27 -17.21
C SER A 88 -9.77 10.77 -17.50
N ILE A 89 -9.76 11.62 -16.46
CA ILE A 89 -9.55 13.07 -16.63
C ILE A 89 -8.07 13.38 -16.80
N PHE A 90 -7.19 12.63 -16.12
CA PHE A 90 -5.77 12.97 -16.01
C PHE A 90 -4.85 12.08 -16.83
N LEU A 91 -5.26 10.83 -17.09
CA LEU A 91 -4.46 9.81 -17.74
C LEU A 91 -5.02 9.49 -19.12
N ASP A 92 -4.13 9.29 -20.09
CA ASP A 92 -4.48 8.62 -21.33
C ASP A 92 -4.56 7.09 -21.17
N ASP A 93 -5.03 6.40 -22.21
CA ASP A 93 -5.20 4.94 -22.19
C ASP A 93 -3.88 4.19 -21.96
N ALA A 94 -2.76 4.72 -22.46
CA ALA A 94 -1.46 4.09 -22.27
C ALA A 94 -0.95 4.28 -20.84
N GLU A 95 -1.13 5.46 -20.27
CA GLU A 95 -0.80 5.79 -18.89
C GLU A 95 -1.63 4.95 -17.90
N LEU A 96 -2.95 4.88 -18.10
CA LEU A 96 -3.82 4.04 -17.30
C LEU A 96 -3.52 2.55 -17.49
N GLY A 97 -3.23 2.11 -18.72
CA GLY A 97 -2.85 0.72 -19.02
C GLY A 97 -1.59 0.29 -18.27
N VAL A 98 -0.54 1.12 -18.31
CA VAL A 98 0.71 0.87 -17.57
C VAL A 98 0.45 0.82 -16.06
N LEU A 99 -0.27 1.80 -15.48
CA LEU A 99 -0.58 1.77 -14.05
C LEU A 99 -1.41 0.54 -13.67
N SER A 100 -2.41 0.19 -14.48
CA SER A 100 -3.27 -0.97 -14.26
C SER A 100 -2.46 -2.28 -14.23
N ALA A 101 -1.49 -2.44 -15.12
CA ALA A 101 -0.61 -3.61 -15.15
C ALA A 101 0.40 -3.62 -13.98
N ARG A 102 0.96 -2.46 -13.63
CA ARG A 102 1.97 -2.35 -12.56
C ARG A 102 1.39 -2.60 -11.17
N TYR A 103 0.25 -1.97 -10.87
CA TYR A 103 -0.44 -2.07 -9.58
C TYR A 103 -1.44 -3.24 -9.53
N GLY A 104 -1.85 -3.78 -10.68
CA GLY A 104 -2.73 -4.94 -10.75
C GLY A 104 -4.23 -4.60 -10.61
N PHE A 105 -4.70 -3.50 -11.19
CA PHE A 105 -6.11 -3.06 -11.05
C PHE A 105 -7.13 -4.11 -11.51
N GLY A 106 -6.80 -4.94 -12.50
CA GLY A 106 -7.68 -6.01 -12.99
C GLY A 106 -7.58 -7.34 -12.23
N ARG A 107 -6.77 -7.44 -11.18
CA ARG A 107 -6.60 -8.69 -10.43
C ARG A 107 -7.83 -9.00 -9.60
N LYS A 108 -8.25 -10.27 -9.61
CA LYS A 108 -9.35 -10.77 -8.77
C LYS A 108 -8.91 -11.15 -7.36
N ASP A 109 -7.64 -11.50 -7.20
CA ASP A 109 -7.10 -11.90 -5.91
C ASP A 109 -6.74 -10.67 -5.05
N LEU A 110 -6.87 -10.81 -3.73
CA LEU A 110 -6.57 -9.75 -2.78
C LEU A 110 -5.07 -9.70 -2.52
N GLY A 111 -4.36 -8.95 -3.37
CA GLY A 111 -2.92 -8.74 -3.24
C GLY A 111 -2.54 -7.34 -3.65
N ALA A 112 -1.69 -6.70 -2.84
CA ALA A 112 -1.08 -5.42 -3.15
C ALA A 112 0.36 -5.63 -3.62
N SER A 113 0.68 -5.22 -4.86
CA SER A 113 2.05 -5.23 -5.36
C SER A 113 2.28 -4.09 -6.36
N ARG A 114 3.39 -3.38 -6.20
CA ARG A 114 3.87 -2.33 -7.14
C ARG A 114 4.48 -2.92 -8.42
N ASN A 115 4.71 -4.23 -8.42
CA ASN A 115 5.39 -4.97 -9.46
C ASN A 115 4.56 -6.20 -9.86
N CYS A 116 3.25 -6.05 -10.04
CA CYS A 116 2.41 -7.16 -10.49
C CYS A 116 2.88 -7.68 -11.85
N VAL A 117 3.19 -6.76 -12.76
CA VAL A 117 3.86 -7.03 -14.03
C VAL A 117 5.09 -6.14 -14.10
N THR A 118 6.23 -6.69 -14.54
CA THR A 118 7.47 -5.92 -14.69
C THR A 118 7.39 -4.96 -15.88
N LEU A 119 8.20 -3.89 -15.85
CA LEU A 119 8.30 -2.95 -16.98
C LEU A 119 8.70 -3.64 -18.29
N GLN A 120 9.50 -4.71 -18.20
CA GLN A 120 9.94 -5.46 -19.38
C GLN A 120 8.78 -6.28 -19.97
N GLU A 121 7.97 -6.93 -19.13
CA GLU A 121 6.80 -7.69 -19.58
C GLU A 121 5.75 -6.79 -20.24
N ILE A 122 5.48 -5.61 -19.66
CA ILE A 122 4.59 -4.61 -20.28
C ILE A 122 5.16 -4.14 -21.62
N GLY A 123 6.46 -3.85 -21.67
CA GLY A 123 7.12 -3.44 -22.92
C GLY A 123 6.98 -4.50 -24.02
N ASN A 124 7.19 -5.76 -23.68
CA ASN A 124 7.01 -6.87 -24.62
C ASN A 124 5.57 -6.97 -25.12
N ALA A 125 4.57 -6.84 -24.23
CA ALA A 125 3.16 -6.94 -24.58
C ALA A 125 2.66 -5.77 -25.45
N GLU A 126 3.19 -4.56 -25.24
CA GLU A 126 2.78 -3.35 -25.96
C GLU A 126 3.72 -2.98 -27.13
N HIS A 127 4.70 -3.84 -27.46
CA HIS A 127 5.74 -3.56 -28.46
C HIS A 127 6.50 -2.24 -28.19
N LYS A 128 6.81 -1.97 -26.91
CA LYS A 128 7.56 -0.81 -26.42
C LYS A 128 8.84 -1.25 -25.71
N THR A 129 9.84 -0.38 -25.68
CA THR A 129 11.02 -0.62 -24.84
C THR A 129 10.67 -0.47 -23.35
N ARG A 130 11.40 -1.18 -22.48
CA ARG A 130 11.29 -1.02 -21.01
C ARG A 130 11.38 0.45 -20.57
N GLU A 131 12.30 1.19 -21.19
CA GLU A 131 12.53 2.59 -20.89
C GLU A 131 11.34 3.47 -21.29
N ARG A 132 10.69 3.17 -22.42
CA ARG A 132 9.46 3.89 -22.81
C ARG A 132 8.32 3.65 -21.81
N VAL A 133 8.15 2.41 -21.33
CA VAL A 133 7.14 2.09 -20.31
C VAL A 133 7.44 2.83 -19.00
N ARG A 134 8.71 2.87 -18.58
CA ARG A 134 9.13 3.65 -17.39
C ARG A 134 8.72 5.12 -17.51
N GLN A 135 9.00 5.75 -18.65
CA GLN A 135 8.64 7.16 -18.90
C GLN A 135 7.13 7.40 -18.88
N ILE A 136 6.34 6.46 -19.43
CA ILE A 136 4.87 6.52 -19.36
C ILE A 136 4.42 6.44 -17.90
N GLN A 137 4.93 5.47 -17.12
CA GLN A 137 4.59 5.35 -15.70
C GLN A 137 4.93 6.64 -14.93
N GLU A 138 6.12 7.22 -15.15
CA GLU A 138 6.52 8.46 -14.47
C GLU A 138 5.65 9.66 -14.85
N THR A 139 5.22 9.73 -16.11
CA THR A 139 4.33 10.80 -16.58
C THR A 139 2.96 10.66 -15.91
N ALA A 140 2.39 9.45 -15.88
CA ALA A 140 1.13 9.15 -15.22
C ALA A 140 1.18 9.49 -13.72
N MET A 141 2.22 9.06 -13.00
CA MET A 141 2.40 9.38 -11.58
C MET A 141 2.49 10.89 -11.34
N ARG A 142 3.23 11.62 -12.19
CA ARG A 142 3.37 13.08 -12.09
C ARG A 142 2.03 13.79 -12.31
N GLN A 143 1.22 13.35 -13.27
CA GLN A 143 -0.11 13.92 -13.51
C GLN A 143 -1.03 13.71 -12.31
N LEU A 144 -1.05 12.50 -11.73
CA LEU A 144 -1.85 12.20 -10.53
C LEU A 144 -1.36 12.93 -9.28
N GLN A 145 -0.11 13.38 -9.25
CA GLN A 145 0.46 14.21 -8.19
C GLN A 145 0.19 15.72 -8.37
N SER A 146 -0.39 16.14 -9.50
CA SER A 146 -0.74 17.54 -9.73
C SER A 146 -1.77 18.05 -8.71
N ARG A 147 -1.84 19.37 -8.51
CA ARG A 147 -2.73 19.99 -7.52
C ARG A 147 -4.19 19.62 -7.75
N LEU A 148 -4.66 19.68 -9.00
CA LEU A 148 -6.04 19.35 -9.33
C LEU A 148 -6.32 17.85 -9.14
N ALA A 149 -5.43 16.96 -9.61
CA ALA A 149 -5.61 15.52 -9.43
C ALA A 149 -5.64 15.13 -7.95
N ARG A 150 -4.77 15.70 -7.11
CA ARG A 150 -4.77 15.48 -5.66
C ARG A 150 -6.09 15.86 -5.02
N ILE A 151 -6.70 16.97 -5.44
CA ILE A 151 -8.03 17.40 -4.95
C ILE A 151 -9.12 16.42 -5.40
N CYS A 152 -9.10 16.01 -6.67
CA CYS A 152 -10.08 15.06 -7.21
C CYS A 152 -9.96 13.65 -6.59
N LEU A 153 -8.76 13.22 -6.22
CA LEU A 153 -8.50 11.93 -5.56
C LEU A 153 -8.74 11.96 -4.04
N GLN A 154 -8.77 13.15 -3.42
CA GLN A 154 -8.92 13.30 -1.97
C GLN A 154 -10.14 12.58 -1.39
N PRO A 155 -11.33 12.55 -2.04
CA PRO A 155 -12.48 11.82 -1.51
C PRO A 155 -12.25 10.31 -1.41
N PHE A 156 -11.49 9.71 -2.32
CA PHE A 156 -11.14 8.29 -2.29
C PHE A 156 -10.10 8.00 -1.20
N ILE A 157 -9.14 8.92 -1.01
CA ILE A 157 -8.19 8.85 0.11
C ILE A 157 -8.93 8.95 1.44
N ASP A 158 -9.85 9.91 1.59
CA ASP A 158 -10.64 10.09 2.81
C ASP A 158 -11.56 8.89 3.06
N TYR A 159 -12.12 8.28 2.02
CA TYR A 159 -12.87 7.02 2.10
C TYR A 159 -12.01 5.90 2.71
N PHE A 160 -10.81 5.65 2.16
CA PHE A 160 -9.93 4.60 2.68
C PHE A 160 -9.39 4.92 4.06
N VAL A 161 -9.05 6.18 4.35
CA VAL A 161 -8.64 6.60 5.70
C VAL A 161 -9.74 6.29 6.70
N SER A 162 -10.99 6.65 6.40
CA SER A 162 -12.14 6.36 7.28
C SER A 162 -12.37 4.86 7.45
N TYR A 163 -12.20 4.08 6.37
CA TYR A 163 -12.29 2.63 6.40
C TYR A 163 -11.21 2.01 7.30
N LEU A 164 -9.96 2.47 7.17
CA LEU A 164 -8.85 2.05 8.00
C LEU A 164 -9.04 2.47 9.47
N GLU A 165 -9.56 3.67 9.74
CA GLU A 165 -9.93 4.10 11.09
C GLU A 165 -10.92 3.14 11.73
N GLY A 166 -11.96 2.74 11.00
CA GLY A 166 -12.95 1.76 11.43
C GLY A 166 -12.38 0.37 11.72
N LEU A 167 -11.25 0.01 11.09
CA LEU A 167 -10.53 -1.26 11.30
C LEU A 167 -9.44 -1.19 12.39
N GLY A 168 -9.33 -0.07 13.11
CA GLY A 168 -8.27 0.12 14.11
C GLY A 168 -6.96 0.62 13.52
N ARG A 169 -7.03 1.43 12.45
CA ARG A 169 -5.94 2.17 11.78
C ARG A 169 -4.96 1.34 10.96
N VAL A 170 -5.11 0.01 10.94
CA VAL A 170 -4.32 -0.93 10.14
C VAL A 170 -5.21 -1.96 9.46
N ALA A 171 -4.83 -2.41 8.26
CA ALA A 171 -5.54 -3.43 7.52
C ALA A 171 -4.59 -4.24 6.63
N ASN A 172 -4.73 -5.56 6.63
CA ASN A 172 -4.11 -6.42 5.62
C ASN A 172 -5.00 -6.47 4.35
N CYS A 173 -4.54 -7.17 3.31
CA CYS A 173 -5.30 -7.27 2.05
C CYS A 173 -6.65 -8.01 2.21
N VAL A 174 -6.77 -8.94 3.15
CA VAL A 174 -8.01 -9.69 3.41
C VAL A 174 -9.06 -8.79 4.05
N ASP A 175 -8.65 -7.86 4.91
CA ASP A 175 -9.56 -6.89 5.52
C ASP A 175 -10.24 -5.98 4.48
N LEU A 176 -9.68 -5.86 3.27
CA LEU A 176 -10.25 -5.10 2.16
C LEU A 176 -11.19 -5.91 1.27
N ALA A 177 -11.40 -7.20 1.55
CA ALA A 177 -12.33 -8.07 0.81
C ALA A 177 -13.74 -7.48 0.65
N PRO A 178 -14.35 -6.84 1.68
CA PRO A 178 -15.68 -6.25 1.54
C PRO A 178 -15.79 -5.17 0.45
N LEU A 179 -14.65 -4.58 0.05
CA LEU A 179 -14.60 -3.50 -0.93
C LEU A 179 -14.49 -3.97 -2.38
N GLN A 180 -14.32 -5.27 -2.64
CA GLN A 180 -14.10 -5.80 -4.00
C GLN A 180 -15.20 -5.45 -5.01
N ASN A 181 -16.44 -5.35 -4.53
CA ASN A 181 -17.61 -5.05 -5.37
C ASN A 181 -18.14 -3.63 -5.15
N ASP A 182 -17.40 -2.76 -4.45
CA ASP A 182 -17.84 -1.39 -4.26
C ASP A 182 -17.78 -0.64 -5.60
N SER A 183 -18.93 -0.08 -5.99
CA SER A 183 -19.08 0.73 -7.19
C SER A 183 -18.09 1.90 -7.29
N ALA A 184 -17.60 2.41 -6.14
CA ALA A 184 -16.60 3.47 -6.09
C ALA A 184 -15.27 3.10 -6.76
N PHE A 185 -14.98 1.81 -6.94
CA PHE A 185 -13.74 1.34 -7.57
C PHE A 185 -13.91 0.87 -9.01
N ALA A 186 -15.12 0.93 -9.58
CA ALA A 186 -15.40 0.56 -10.97
C ALA A 186 -14.87 -0.84 -11.36
N GLY A 187 -14.88 -1.80 -10.43
CA GLY A 187 -14.35 -3.15 -10.65
C GLY A 187 -12.82 -3.25 -10.54
N PHE A 188 -12.11 -2.17 -10.22
CA PHE A 188 -10.70 -2.25 -9.88
C PHE A 188 -10.48 -2.90 -8.51
N ASN A 189 -9.36 -3.60 -8.40
CA ASN A 189 -8.93 -4.20 -7.15
C ASN A 189 -8.68 -3.12 -6.08
N PRO A 190 -9.40 -3.18 -4.92
CA PRO A 190 -9.30 -2.13 -3.90
C PRO A 190 -7.91 -2.07 -3.25
N CYS A 191 -7.22 -3.20 -3.09
CA CYS A 191 -5.85 -3.23 -2.56
C CYS A 191 -4.90 -2.48 -3.51
N SER A 192 -5.05 -2.68 -4.82
CA SER A 192 -4.22 -2.02 -5.83
C SER A 192 -4.49 -0.52 -5.91
N VAL A 193 -5.77 -0.10 -5.84
CA VAL A 193 -6.14 1.32 -5.79
C VAL A 193 -5.59 1.97 -4.53
N LEU A 194 -5.77 1.35 -3.37
CA LEU A 194 -5.24 1.85 -2.10
C LEU A 194 -3.71 1.97 -2.11
N LEU A 195 -3.02 1.00 -2.72
CA LEU A 195 -1.57 1.04 -2.89
C LEU A 195 -1.12 2.23 -3.74
N LEU A 196 -1.78 2.49 -4.87
CA LEU A 196 -1.50 3.68 -5.68
C LEU A 196 -1.75 4.96 -4.88
N LEU A 197 -2.89 5.05 -4.19
CA LEU A 197 -3.22 6.24 -3.38
C LEU A 197 -2.21 6.46 -2.25
N GLY A 198 -1.70 5.39 -1.63
CA GLY A 198 -0.62 5.46 -0.65
C GLY A 198 0.71 5.94 -1.24
N ASP A 199 1.04 5.51 -2.46
CA ASP A 199 2.24 6.02 -3.16
C ASP A 199 2.10 7.49 -3.57
N LEU A 200 0.87 7.96 -3.85
CA LEU A 200 0.58 9.36 -4.14
C LEU A 200 0.52 10.23 -2.87
N ARG A 201 0.12 9.65 -1.73
CA ARG A 201 -0.07 10.33 -0.43
C ARG A 201 0.50 9.49 0.73
N PRO A 202 1.84 9.33 0.79
CA PRO A 202 2.48 8.56 1.85
C PRO A 202 2.36 9.23 3.23
N ASP A 203 1.96 10.50 3.27
CA ASP A 203 1.61 11.24 4.49
C ASP A 203 0.25 10.83 5.10
N ARG A 204 -0.59 10.11 4.34
CA ARG A 204 -1.95 9.72 4.74
C ARG A 204 -2.14 8.22 4.86
N ILE A 205 -1.52 7.46 3.96
CA ILE A 205 -1.63 6.00 3.88
C ILE A 205 -0.24 5.43 3.69
N THR A 206 0.20 4.62 4.65
CA THR A 206 1.45 3.88 4.61
C THR A 206 1.17 2.44 4.20
N PHE A 207 1.91 1.91 3.22
CA PHE A 207 1.96 0.47 2.94
C PHE A 207 3.29 -0.10 3.42
N TYR A 208 3.24 -1.03 4.37
CA TYR A 208 4.42 -1.60 5.04
C TYR A 208 4.31 -3.12 5.11
N ASN A 209 5.33 -3.84 4.64
CA ASN A 209 5.44 -5.31 4.66
C ASN A 209 4.16 -6.13 4.30
N GLY A 210 3.28 -5.60 3.43
CA GLY A 210 2.08 -6.31 2.99
C GLY A 210 0.76 -5.84 3.62
N PHE A 211 0.80 -4.87 4.54
CA PHE A 211 -0.40 -4.26 5.13
C PHE A 211 -0.44 -2.73 4.92
N PHE A 212 -1.64 -2.18 5.03
CA PHE A 212 -1.94 -0.75 4.96
C PHE A 212 -2.17 -0.17 6.35
N SER A 213 -1.79 1.09 6.53
CA SER A 213 -1.91 1.80 7.79
C SER A 213 -2.09 3.29 7.57
N ILE A 214 -2.78 3.98 8.47
CA ILE A 214 -2.76 5.45 8.54
C ILE A 214 -1.76 5.98 9.56
N LEU A 215 -1.01 5.10 10.23
CA LEU A 215 0.11 5.50 11.07
C LEU A 215 1.28 5.92 10.19
N ALA A 216 2.07 6.87 10.68
CA ALA A 216 3.32 7.23 10.04
C ALA A 216 4.32 6.06 10.11
N LEU A 217 5.16 5.91 9.08
CA LEU A 217 6.19 4.85 9.04
C LEU A 217 7.09 4.81 10.29
N PRO A 218 7.52 5.94 10.89
CA PRO A 218 8.28 5.91 12.14
C PRO A 218 7.52 5.27 13.30
N ALA A 219 6.21 5.48 13.41
CA ALA A 219 5.38 4.89 14.46
C ALA A 219 5.27 3.36 14.28
N ILE A 220 5.10 2.89 13.04
CA ILE A 220 5.09 1.46 12.72
C ILE A 220 6.42 0.79 13.11
N ARG A 221 7.55 1.40 12.70
CA ARG A 221 8.88 0.88 13.03
C ARG A 221 9.13 0.87 14.54
N GLN A 222 8.68 1.89 15.26
CA GLN A 222 8.80 1.93 16.71
C GLN A 222 8.03 0.78 17.38
N VAL A 223 6.84 0.42 16.89
CA VAL A 223 6.09 -0.73 17.39
C VAL A 223 6.85 -2.04 17.08
N GLU A 224 7.34 -2.19 15.86
CA GLU A 224 8.11 -3.38 15.46
C GLU A 224 9.39 -3.54 16.29
N ASP A 225 10.20 -2.49 16.43
CA ASP A 225 11.47 -2.53 17.17
C ASP A 225 11.24 -2.87 18.65
N ARG A 226 10.21 -2.30 19.28
CA ARG A 226 9.87 -2.59 20.68
C ARG A 226 9.34 -4.01 20.85
N ALA A 227 8.44 -4.46 19.98
CA ALA A 227 7.87 -5.80 20.04
C ALA A 227 8.95 -6.88 19.79
N THR A 228 9.81 -6.68 18.79
CA THR A 228 10.93 -7.57 18.52
C THR A 228 11.93 -7.60 19.69
N GLY A 229 12.13 -6.47 20.40
CA GLY A 229 12.90 -6.43 21.65
C GLY A 229 12.33 -7.34 22.75
N ILE A 230 11.01 -7.30 22.97
CA ILE A 230 10.31 -8.18 23.93
C ILE A 230 10.51 -9.66 23.54
N LEU A 231 10.29 -9.99 22.27
CA LEU A 231 10.44 -11.37 21.78
C LEU A 231 11.88 -11.87 21.88
N ARG A 232 12.86 -10.99 21.65
CA ARG A 232 14.27 -11.33 21.80
C ARG A 232 14.64 -11.69 23.24
N ALA A 233 14.09 -10.95 24.21
CA ALA A 233 14.34 -11.20 25.63
C ALA A 233 13.68 -12.50 26.12
N ALA A 234 12.51 -12.85 25.58
CA ALA A 234 11.78 -14.06 25.98
C ALA A 234 12.38 -15.38 25.43
N ALA A 235 13.10 -15.32 24.30
CA ALA A 235 13.71 -16.49 23.63
C ALA A 235 12.72 -17.65 23.36
N GLY A 236 11.44 -17.34 23.15
CA GLY A 236 10.38 -18.31 22.89
C GLY A 236 9.06 -17.64 22.50
N PRO A 237 7.99 -18.41 22.25
CA PRO A 237 6.66 -17.88 21.95
C PRO A 237 6.08 -17.03 23.08
N VAL A 238 5.69 -15.80 22.77
CA VAL A 238 5.08 -14.85 23.71
C VAL A 238 3.65 -14.55 23.29
N ALA A 239 2.70 -14.65 24.21
CA ALA A 239 1.31 -14.30 23.97
C ALA A 239 1.14 -12.81 23.63
N LEU A 240 0.25 -12.51 22.68
CA LEU A 240 -0.07 -11.13 22.27
C LEU A 240 -0.39 -10.23 23.46
N ASP A 241 -1.15 -10.72 24.44
CA ASP A 241 -1.58 -9.92 25.58
C ASP A 241 -0.39 -9.48 26.46
N HIS A 242 0.67 -10.29 26.56
CA HIS A 242 1.92 -9.88 27.21
C HIS A 242 2.64 -8.80 26.41
N ILE A 243 2.72 -8.94 25.08
CA ILE A 243 3.35 -7.92 24.22
C ILE A 243 2.60 -6.59 24.31
N VAL A 244 1.26 -6.61 24.28
CA VAL A 244 0.42 -5.41 24.41
C VAL A 244 0.65 -4.72 25.74
N LYS A 245 0.73 -5.49 26.83
CA LYS A 245 0.99 -4.95 28.17
C LYS A 245 2.36 -4.27 28.24
N ASP A 246 3.40 -4.91 27.74
CA ASP A 246 4.78 -4.42 27.87
C ASP A 246 5.12 -3.31 26.85
N LEU A 247 4.42 -3.25 25.72
CA LEU A 247 4.59 -2.20 24.70
C LEU A 247 3.76 -0.94 25.00
N SER A 248 2.81 -0.99 25.93
CA SER A 248 1.97 0.18 26.22
C SER A 248 2.80 1.38 26.73
N PRO A 249 2.57 2.61 26.22
CA PRO A 249 1.60 2.99 25.20
C PRO A 249 2.07 2.71 23.75
N VAL A 250 1.10 2.41 22.88
CA VAL A 250 1.31 2.31 21.42
C VAL A 250 1.14 3.69 20.79
N PRO A 251 2.09 4.17 19.95
CA PRO A 251 1.98 5.45 19.28
C PRO A 251 0.67 5.56 18.49
N GLU A 252 -0.01 6.70 18.68
CA GLU A 252 -1.23 7.06 17.95
C GLU A 252 -2.42 6.07 18.09
N ALA A 253 -2.36 5.12 19.04
CA ALA A 253 -3.50 4.29 19.39
C ALA A 253 -4.44 5.06 20.33
N GLY A 254 -5.72 5.15 19.97
CA GLY A 254 -6.76 5.82 20.76
C GLY A 254 -7.36 4.96 21.87
N ASN A 255 -7.22 3.64 21.81
CA ASN A 255 -7.73 2.72 22.84
C ASN A 255 -6.93 1.38 22.87
N PRO A 256 -7.10 0.54 23.91
CA PRO A 256 -6.38 -0.73 24.06
C PRO A 256 -6.66 -1.76 22.95
N GLU A 257 -7.87 -1.83 22.42
CA GLU A 257 -8.22 -2.77 21.33
C GLU A 257 -7.51 -2.40 20.03
N GLN A 258 -7.45 -1.10 19.74
CA GLN A 258 -6.72 -0.55 18.60
C GLN A 258 -5.22 -0.80 18.75
N ALA A 259 -4.66 -0.61 19.95
CA ALA A 259 -3.27 -0.96 20.25
C ALA A 259 -2.98 -2.45 19.99
N ARG A 260 -3.86 -3.35 20.46
CA ARG A 260 -3.78 -4.80 20.20
C ARG A 260 -3.80 -5.12 18.71
N ARG A 261 -4.71 -4.48 17.96
CA ARG A 261 -4.83 -4.66 16.50
C ARG A 261 -3.57 -4.21 15.77
N ILE A 262 -3.06 -3.02 16.08
CA ILE A 262 -1.81 -2.48 15.51
C ILE A 262 -0.65 -3.45 15.75
N ILE A 263 -0.42 -3.86 17.00
CA ILE A 263 0.66 -4.79 17.35
C ILE A 263 0.50 -6.10 16.59
N SER A 264 -0.69 -6.71 16.61
CA SER A 264 -0.92 -7.98 15.90
C SER A 264 -0.66 -7.87 14.41
N CYS A 265 -1.08 -6.78 13.76
CA CYS A 265 -0.93 -6.60 12.32
C CYS A 265 0.54 -6.41 11.93
N VAL A 266 1.27 -5.57 12.68
CA VAL A 266 2.71 -5.36 12.51
C VAL A 266 3.45 -6.69 12.68
N MET A 267 3.14 -7.44 13.73
CA MET A 267 3.83 -8.69 14.04
C MET A 267 3.50 -9.83 13.06
N ASP A 268 2.24 -9.91 12.58
CA ASP A 268 1.83 -10.88 11.55
C ASP A 268 2.57 -10.67 10.22
N HIS A 269 3.04 -9.45 9.96
CA HIS A 269 3.75 -9.06 8.74
C HIS A 269 5.25 -8.78 8.96
N CYS A 270 5.78 -9.02 10.16
CA CYS A 270 7.20 -8.85 10.44
C CYS A 270 8.00 -10.01 9.81
N PRO A 271 8.92 -9.77 8.84
CA PRO A 271 9.59 -10.84 8.09
C PRO A 271 10.44 -11.78 8.96
N HIS A 272 10.90 -11.29 10.11
CA HIS A 272 11.79 -11.99 11.02
C HIS A 272 11.07 -12.61 12.23
N ALA A 273 9.74 -12.45 12.31
CA ALA A 273 8.90 -13.03 13.35
C ALA A 273 7.95 -14.08 12.77
N ALA A 274 7.59 -15.03 13.63
CA ALA A 274 6.52 -15.97 13.40
C ALA A 274 5.30 -15.57 14.22
N ALA A 275 4.12 -15.76 13.65
CA ALA A 275 2.84 -15.61 14.30
C ALA A 275 2.14 -16.97 14.31
N THR A 276 1.75 -17.43 15.50
CA THR A 276 1.03 -18.69 15.68
C THR A 276 -0.48 -18.48 15.53
N LEU A 277 -1.23 -19.57 15.30
CA LEU A 277 -2.69 -19.53 15.24
C LEU A 277 -3.34 -19.18 16.59
N ASP A 278 -2.67 -19.50 17.70
CA ASP A 278 -3.11 -19.19 19.07
C ASP A 278 -2.64 -17.80 19.56
N SER A 279 -2.27 -16.89 18.64
CA SER A 279 -1.90 -15.50 18.94
C SER A 279 -0.65 -15.34 19.83
N ARG A 280 0.34 -16.21 19.63
CA ARG A 280 1.70 -16.05 20.14
C ARG A 280 2.66 -15.63 19.03
N TYR A 281 3.75 -15.00 19.42
CA TYR A 281 4.76 -14.50 18.51
C TYR A 281 6.15 -14.88 18.99
N PHE A 282 7.06 -15.14 18.07
CA PHE A 282 8.48 -15.35 18.38
C PHE A 282 9.36 -14.91 17.21
N LEU A 283 10.62 -14.56 17.49
CA LEU A 283 11.61 -14.32 16.44
C LEU A 283 12.19 -15.64 15.93
N TYR A 284 12.32 -15.79 14.62
CA TYR A 284 12.91 -17.01 14.05
C TYR A 284 14.32 -17.28 14.58
N SER A 285 15.10 -16.23 14.86
CA SER A 285 16.49 -16.34 15.28
C SER A 285 16.70 -16.87 16.69
N VAL A 286 15.72 -16.71 17.61
CA VAL A 286 15.89 -17.09 19.02
C VAL A 286 14.78 -17.97 19.56
N GLY A 287 13.54 -17.84 19.06
CA GLY A 287 12.39 -18.57 19.60
C GLY A 287 12.05 -19.86 18.86
N THR A 288 12.62 -20.11 17.67
CA THR A 288 12.32 -21.31 16.88
C THR A 288 12.68 -22.61 17.60
N ALA A 289 13.79 -22.62 18.36
CA ALA A 289 14.22 -23.81 19.10
C ALA A 289 13.19 -24.21 20.17
N ALA A 290 12.72 -23.24 20.96
CA ALA A 290 11.68 -23.46 21.96
C ALA A 290 10.36 -23.92 21.32
N PHE A 291 9.94 -23.27 20.24
CA PHE A 291 8.71 -23.64 19.54
C PHE A 291 8.79 -25.03 18.88
N LEU A 292 9.94 -25.41 18.32
CA LEU A 292 10.15 -26.76 17.79
C LEU A 292 10.09 -27.82 18.89
N ALA A 293 10.58 -27.51 20.10
CA ALA A 293 10.45 -28.41 21.24
C ALA A 293 8.98 -28.61 21.62
N GLU A 294 8.17 -27.54 21.66
CA GLU A 294 6.72 -27.64 21.85
C GLU A 294 6.05 -28.49 20.76
N VAL A 295 6.39 -28.29 19.48
CA VAL A 295 5.84 -29.09 18.36
C VAL A 295 6.16 -30.56 18.51
N LEU A 296 7.40 -30.89 18.86
CA LEU A 296 7.86 -32.26 19.02
C LEU A 296 7.23 -32.96 20.23
N GLN A 297 6.93 -32.23 21.31
CA GLN A 297 6.27 -32.82 22.49
C GLN A 297 4.90 -33.42 22.16
N ASP A 298 4.19 -32.85 21.20
CA ASP A 298 2.84 -33.27 20.80
C ASP A 298 2.83 -34.28 19.64
N LEU A 299 3.99 -34.62 19.08
CA LEU A 299 4.12 -35.59 17.99
C LEU A 299 4.41 -36.99 18.52
N GLU A 300 3.99 -38.01 17.77
CA GLU A 300 4.52 -39.36 17.94
C GLU A 300 6.00 -39.35 17.55
N ARG A 301 6.87 -39.53 18.55
CA ARG A 301 8.32 -39.47 18.42
C ARG A 301 8.95 -40.87 18.49
N PRO A 302 10.09 -41.09 17.81
CA PRO A 302 10.82 -40.12 16.99
C PRO A 302 10.14 -39.89 15.61
N ALA A 303 10.23 -38.67 15.08
CA ALA A 303 9.47 -38.24 13.89
C ALA A 303 10.38 -37.81 12.73
N HIS A 304 9.93 -38.03 11.50
CA HIS A 304 10.64 -37.57 10.31
C HIS A 304 10.50 -36.04 10.12
N TYR A 305 11.55 -35.35 9.67
CA TYR A 305 11.58 -33.87 9.57
C TYR A 305 10.44 -33.27 8.74
N ARG A 306 9.89 -34.01 7.77
CA ARG A 306 8.72 -33.59 7.00
C ARG A 306 7.45 -33.51 7.87
N ALA A 307 7.18 -34.55 8.65
CA ALA A 307 6.05 -34.54 9.58
C ALA A 307 6.20 -33.43 10.64
N ILE A 308 7.43 -33.19 11.10
CA ILE A 308 7.74 -32.06 12.01
C ILE A 308 7.48 -30.72 11.32
N THR A 309 7.86 -30.59 10.03
CA THR A 309 7.62 -29.37 9.25
C THR A 309 6.13 -29.10 9.07
N ASP A 310 5.34 -30.13 8.78
CA ASP A 310 3.89 -30.00 8.61
C ASP A 310 3.25 -29.57 9.94
N ALA A 311 3.57 -30.26 11.04
CA ALA A 311 3.08 -29.91 12.38
C ALA A 311 3.51 -28.50 12.84
N PHE A 312 4.73 -28.08 12.48
CA PHE A 312 5.22 -26.72 12.72
C PHE A 312 4.37 -25.69 11.94
N ASN A 313 4.14 -25.92 10.65
CA ASN A 313 3.39 -25.01 9.79
C ASN A 313 1.88 -24.98 10.09
N ASP A 314 1.32 -26.08 10.59
CA ASP A 314 -0.09 -26.18 10.98
C ASP A 314 -0.41 -25.31 12.19
N ARG A 315 0.59 -24.98 13.01
CA ARG A 315 0.44 -24.06 14.15
C ARG A 315 0.72 -22.60 13.80
N LEU A 316 1.16 -22.31 12.58
CA LEU A 316 1.55 -20.97 12.15
C LEU A 316 0.53 -20.35 11.18
N LYS A 317 0.40 -19.02 11.27
CA LYS A 317 -0.33 -18.25 10.27
C LYS A 317 0.34 -18.38 8.89
N PRO A 318 -0.41 -18.24 7.78
CA PRO A 318 0.12 -18.48 6.43
C PRO A 318 1.42 -17.74 6.10
N LEU A 319 1.56 -16.47 6.50
CA LEU A 319 2.77 -15.66 6.24
C LEU A 319 4.01 -16.13 7.04
N SER A 320 3.81 -16.89 8.11
CA SER A 320 4.88 -17.36 9.00
C SER A 320 5.36 -18.77 8.67
N ARG A 321 4.69 -19.50 7.77
CA ARG A 321 5.06 -20.86 7.41
C ARG A 321 6.44 -20.91 6.75
N LYS A 322 7.16 -22.02 6.97
CA LYS A 322 8.52 -22.24 6.49
C LYS A 322 8.65 -23.55 5.74
N GLY A 323 9.57 -23.58 4.78
CA GLY A 323 9.90 -24.80 4.05
C GLY A 323 10.67 -25.79 4.91
N ALA A 324 10.65 -27.07 4.51
CA ALA A 324 11.30 -28.14 5.27
C ALA A 324 12.82 -27.97 5.43
N GLY A 325 13.48 -27.25 4.51
CA GLY A 325 14.91 -26.93 4.63
C GLY A 325 15.22 -26.04 5.85
N PHE A 326 14.39 -25.03 6.11
CA PHE A 326 14.53 -24.18 7.29
C PHE A 326 14.31 -24.99 8.58
N VAL A 327 13.25 -25.80 8.63
CA VAL A 327 12.96 -26.64 9.81
C VAL A 327 14.09 -27.63 10.06
N LEU A 328 14.62 -28.26 9.01
CA LEU A 328 15.76 -29.16 9.11
C LEU A 328 17.02 -28.47 9.64
N GLU A 329 17.33 -27.26 9.18
CA GLU A 329 18.45 -26.46 9.69
C GLU A 329 18.28 -26.19 11.19
N MET A 330 17.09 -25.76 11.60
CA MET A 330 16.78 -25.47 13.00
C MET A 330 16.78 -26.72 13.89
N LEU A 331 16.33 -27.87 13.39
CA LEU A 331 16.42 -29.15 14.10
C LEU A 331 17.87 -29.58 14.34
N ASN A 332 18.77 -29.37 13.37
CA ASN A 332 20.19 -29.68 13.52
C ASN A 332 20.90 -28.72 14.49
N ALA A 333 20.49 -27.46 14.52
CA ALA A 333 21.05 -26.44 15.40
C ALA A 333 20.49 -26.49 16.83
N ASN A 334 19.34 -27.14 17.05
CA ASN A 334 18.67 -27.16 18.34
C ASN A 334 19.34 -28.15 19.32
N PRO A 335 19.91 -27.70 20.45
CA PRO A 335 20.57 -28.58 21.41
C PRO A 335 19.62 -29.56 22.10
N GLN A 336 18.30 -29.32 22.07
CA GLN A 336 17.28 -30.21 22.65
C GLN A 336 16.86 -31.33 21.70
N CYS A 337 17.22 -31.26 20.42
CA CYS A 337 16.90 -32.29 19.44
C CYS A 337 18.08 -33.24 19.25
N THR A 338 17.79 -34.51 18.99
CA THR A 338 18.78 -35.52 18.57
C THR A 338 18.33 -36.18 17.30
N ARG A 339 19.24 -36.31 16.33
CA ARG A 339 18.99 -37.10 15.13
C ARG A 339 19.24 -38.57 15.44
N VAL A 340 18.19 -39.38 15.40
CA VAL A 340 18.25 -40.82 15.71
C VAL A 340 18.44 -41.69 14.47
N ASP A 341 18.03 -41.19 13.29
CA ASP A 341 18.27 -41.83 11.99
C ASP A 341 18.23 -40.78 10.85
N ARG A 342 18.41 -41.19 9.59
CA ARG A 342 18.37 -40.33 8.41
C ARG A 342 17.05 -39.59 8.31
N GLY A 343 17.08 -38.32 8.72
CA GLY A 343 15.93 -37.43 8.68
C GLY A 343 14.92 -37.65 9.80
N ILE A 344 15.24 -38.49 10.79
CA ILE A 344 14.40 -38.79 11.95
C ILE A 344 14.99 -38.11 13.20
N TYR A 345 14.16 -37.33 13.89
CA TYR A 345 14.55 -36.56 15.07
C TYR A 345 13.69 -36.92 16.28
N ASP A 346 14.31 -36.85 17.46
CA ASP A 346 13.65 -36.96 18.75
C ASP A 346 14.06 -35.79 19.66
N LEU A 347 13.30 -35.54 20.72
CA LEU A 347 13.73 -34.68 21.82
C LEU A 347 14.62 -35.47 22.77
N LYS A 348 15.68 -34.83 23.23
CA LYS A 348 16.49 -35.35 24.34
C LYS A 348 15.61 -35.48 25.57
N ALA A 349 15.68 -36.62 26.25
CA ALA A 349 15.10 -36.76 27.58
C ALA A 349 15.73 -35.70 28.49
N VAL A 350 14.86 -34.95 29.18
CA VAL A 350 15.28 -33.96 30.20
C VAL A 350 15.74 -34.68 31.44
#